data_AF-A0A9X6AE97-F1
#
_entry.id   AF-A0A9X6AE97-F1
#
_cell.length_a   1.000
_cell.length_b   1.000
_cell.length_c   1.000
_cell.angle_alpha   90.00
_cell.angle_beta   90.00
_cell.angle_gamma   90.00
#
_symmetry.space_group_name_H-M   'P 1'
#
loop_
_entity.id
_entity.type
_entity.pdbx_description
1 polymer ?
#
loop_
_entity_poly.entity_id
_entity_poly.type
_entity_poly.pdbx_seq_one_letter_code
_entity_poly.pdbx_strand_id
1 'polypeptide(L)'
;PGPGGLHAVLGRIRERGMVPGLWLEPEVVGVRSPLATELPDEAFLCHEGGVRVTEQGRHQLDLTHPAARAHLDRTVDRLVGEWGVGYLKLDYNITTSAPGLLDHTRAWLSWLSAVLDRHPGLVVENCGSGGLRMDGASLAVAQLQSTSDQQDPLRYPPIAAAAPTAVPPEQGAVWAYPQPGFTDEEIAFTLGSALLGRVHLS
;
A
#
# COMPACT_ATOMS: atom_id res chain seq x y z
N PRO A 1 13.63 16.18 2.31
CA PRO A 1 14.72 17.12 1.94
C PRO A 1 14.14 18.52 1.68
N GLY A 2 14.79 19.57 2.18
CA GLY A 2 14.32 20.96 2.13
C GLY A 2 13.94 21.52 3.53
N PRO A 3 13.91 22.85 3.72
CA PRO A 3 13.76 23.49 5.02
C PRO A 3 12.48 23.11 5.80
N GLY A 4 11.43 22.64 5.11
CA GLY A 4 10.17 22.17 5.71
C GLY A 4 9.87 20.69 5.52
N GLY A 5 10.82 19.90 5.00
CA GLY A 5 10.68 18.45 4.84
C GLY A 5 9.41 18.03 4.08
N LEU A 6 8.84 16.88 4.47
CA LEU A 6 7.59 16.37 3.90
C LEU A 6 6.40 17.27 4.27
N HIS A 7 6.39 17.89 5.46
CA HIS A 7 5.33 18.79 5.90
C HIS A 7 5.05 19.95 4.95
N ALA A 8 6.10 20.54 4.35
CA ALA A 8 5.93 21.61 3.37
C ALA A 8 5.17 21.12 2.13
N VAL A 9 5.44 19.90 1.67
CA VAL A 9 4.76 19.29 0.51
C VAL A 9 3.29 19.00 0.86
N LEU A 10 3.04 18.35 2.01
CA LEU A 10 1.67 18.04 2.44
C LEU A 10 0.85 19.31 2.69
N GLY A 11 1.48 20.35 3.27
CA GLY A 11 0.88 21.67 3.47
C GLY A 11 0.48 22.31 2.13
N ARG A 12 1.39 22.29 1.15
CA ARG A 12 1.12 22.83 -0.19
C ARG A 12 -0.02 22.12 -0.91
N ILE A 13 -0.13 20.80 -0.77
CA ILE A 13 -1.25 20.02 -1.33
C ILE A 13 -2.58 20.51 -0.73
N ARG A 14 -2.64 20.68 0.59
CA ARG A 14 -3.84 21.19 1.28
C ARG A 14 -4.17 22.64 0.93
N GLU A 15 -3.18 23.52 0.81
CA GLU A 15 -3.37 24.91 0.35
C GLU A 15 -4.06 24.99 -1.02
N ARG A 16 -3.91 23.94 -1.84
CA ARG A 16 -4.55 23.81 -3.15
C ARG A 16 -5.88 23.07 -3.12
N GLY A 17 -6.43 22.78 -1.93
CA GLY A 17 -7.72 22.10 -1.76
C GLY A 17 -7.68 20.59 -2.04
N MET A 18 -6.50 19.98 -2.07
CA MET A 18 -6.32 18.54 -2.30
C MET A 18 -6.03 17.80 -0.99
N VAL A 19 -6.33 16.49 -0.98
CA VAL A 19 -6.01 15.59 0.15
C VAL A 19 -4.63 14.96 -0.12
N PRO A 20 -3.65 15.13 0.80
CA PRO A 20 -2.36 14.46 0.64
C PRO A 20 -2.48 12.96 0.90
N GLY A 21 -1.79 12.18 0.05
CA GLY A 21 -1.61 10.75 0.21
C GLY A 21 -0.14 10.34 0.27
N LEU A 22 0.14 9.16 0.84
CA LEU A 22 1.47 8.57 0.88
C LEU A 22 1.44 7.09 0.49
N TRP A 23 2.54 6.62 -0.09
CA TRP A 23 2.81 5.19 -0.29
C TRP A 23 3.68 4.68 0.85
N LEU A 24 3.36 3.49 1.38
CA LEU A 24 4.11 2.80 2.42
C LEU A 24 4.19 1.30 2.11
N GLU A 25 5.24 0.64 2.57
CA GLU A 25 5.36 -0.83 2.59
C GLU A 25 5.54 -1.26 4.05
N PRO A 26 4.44 -1.33 4.84
CA PRO A 26 4.53 -1.33 6.31
C PRO A 26 4.94 -2.68 6.92
N GLU A 27 4.80 -3.78 6.20
CA GLU A 27 5.06 -5.13 6.72
C GLU A 27 6.54 -5.54 6.67
N VAL A 28 7.42 -4.67 6.17
CA VAL A 28 8.82 -4.98 5.94
C VAL A 28 9.76 -3.90 6.45
N VAL A 29 10.97 -4.30 6.81
CA VAL A 29 12.04 -3.42 7.28
C VAL A 29 13.30 -3.70 6.49
N GLY A 30 13.87 -2.69 5.83
CA GLY A 30 15.14 -2.86 5.12
C GLY A 30 16.25 -3.37 6.05
N VAL A 31 17.08 -4.31 5.59
CA VAL A 31 18.14 -4.95 6.41
C VAL A 31 19.18 -3.98 6.98
N ARG A 32 19.30 -2.79 6.39
CA ARG A 32 20.19 -1.70 6.86
C ARG A 32 19.46 -0.62 7.67
N SER A 33 18.15 -0.78 7.89
CA SER A 33 17.38 0.15 8.71
C SER A 33 17.78 -0.02 10.18
N PRO A 34 17.90 1.08 10.96
CA PRO A 34 18.07 0.98 12.42
C PRO A 34 16.97 0.13 13.08
N LEU A 35 15.76 0.14 12.52
CA LEU A 35 14.64 -0.68 13.00
C LEU A 35 14.91 -2.18 12.96
N ALA A 36 15.81 -2.64 12.07
CA ALA A 36 16.21 -4.05 12.04
C ALA A 36 16.93 -4.49 13.32
N THR A 37 17.49 -3.53 14.07
CA THR A 37 18.19 -3.76 15.35
C THR A 37 17.44 -3.19 16.57
N GLU A 38 16.57 -2.19 16.38
CA GLU A 38 15.81 -1.58 17.48
C GLU A 38 14.57 -2.39 17.88
N LEU A 39 13.96 -3.10 16.93
CA LEU A 39 12.85 -4.02 17.22
C LEU A 39 13.39 -5.35 17.76
N PRO A 40 12.68 -5.99 18.71
CA PRO A 40 13.07 -7.31 19.22
C PRO A 40 13.05 -8.34 18.10
N ASP A 41 13.88 -9.39 18.21
CA ASP A 41 14.01 -10.42 17.17
C ASP A 41 12.67 -11.12 16.88
N GLU A 42 11.82 -11.28 17.89
CA GLU A 42 10.49 -11.87 17.82
C GLU A 42 9.47 -10.99 17.08
N ALA A 43 9.81 -9.74 16.78
CA ALA A 43 8.99 -8.87 15.94
C ALA A 43 9.16 -9.15 14.44
N PHE A 44 9.95 -10.15 14.06
CA PHE A 44 10.20 -10.55 12.68
C PHE A 44 9.75 -12.00 12.46
N LEU A 45 9.19 -12.28 11.29
CA LEU A 45 8.94 -13.66 10.89
C LEU A 45 10.27 -14.37 10.63
N CYS A 46 10.35 -15.63 11.05
CA CYS A 46 11.53 -16.47 10.90
C CYS A 46 11.18 -17.77 10.17
N HIS A 47 12.11 -18.29 9.38
CA HIS A 47 12.09 -19.66 8.91
C HIS A 47 12.32 -20.64 10.08
N GLU A 48 12.09 -21.93 9.83
CA GLU A 48 12.52 -22.97 10.74
C GLU A 48 14.02 -22.83 11.06
N GLY A 49 14.39 -22.89 12.34
CA GLY A 49 15.76 -22.62 12.79
C GLY A 49 16.05 -21.16 13.17
N GLY A 50 15.05 -20.27 13.14
CA GLY A 50 15.14 -18.93 13.73
C GLY A 50 15.80 -17.86 12.84
N VAL A 51 16.03 -18.17 11.56
CA VAL A 51 16.57 -17.20 10.59
C VAL A 51 15.45 -16.30 10.10
N ARG A 52 15.61 -14.98 10.25
CA ARG A 52 14.62 -13.99 9.77
C ARG A 52 14.32 -14.17 8.28
N VAL A 53 13.04 -14.17 7.95
CA VAL A 53 12.54 -14.09 6.57
C VAL A 53 13.06 -12.80 5.95
N THR A 54 13.84 -12.94 4.87
CA THR A 54 14.45 -11.80 4.19
C THR A 54 14.29 -11.94 2.68
N GLU A 55 13.66 -10.97 2.05
CA GLU A 55 13.45 -10.95 0.61
C GLU A 55 13.82 -9.56 0.05
N GLN A 56 14.60 -9.55 -1.03
CA GLN A 56 15.11 -8.34 -1.68
C GLN A 56 15.70 -7.30 -0.70
N GLY A 57 16.42 -7.77 0.33
CA GLY A 57 17.07 -6.89 1.32
C GLY A 57 16.11 -6.27 2.33
N ARG A 58 14.95 -6.89 2.57
CA ARG A 58 13.95 -6.47 3.57
C ARG A 58 13.57 -7.66 4.45
N HIS A 59 13.60 -7.46 5.77
CA HIS A 59 13.06 -8.41 6.74
C HIS A 59 11.55 -8.26 6.85
N GLN A 60 10.82 -9.37 6.94
CA GLN A 60 9.38 -9.34 7.18
C GLN A 60 9.08 -9.22 8.67
N LEU A 61 8.22 -8.27 9.03
CA LEU A 61 7.70 -8.12 10.38
C LEU A 61 6.70 -9.22 10.70
N ASP A 62 6.62 -9.63 11.96
CA ASP A 62 5.53 -10.44 12.50
C ASP A 62 4.54 -9.54 13.23
N LEU A 63 3.38 -9.28 12.61
CA LEU A 63 2.34 -8.46 13.22
C LEU A 63 1.57 -9.21 14.31
N THR A 64 1.83 -10.48 14.59
CA THR A 64 1.36 -11.09 15.84
C THR A 64 2.09 -10.51 17.05
N HIS A 65 3.31 -9.99 16.85
CA HIS A 65 4.13 -9.41 17.92
C HIS A 65 3.74 -7.94 18.22
N PRO A 66 3.53 -7.56 19.49
CA PRO A 66 3.06 -6.22 19.85
C PRO A 66 4.05 -5.11 19.50
N ALA A 67 5.36 -5.37 19.50
CA ALA A 67 6.35 -4.35 19.14
C ALA A 67 6.27 -3.95 17.66
N ALA A 68 5.99 -4.90 16.76
CA ALA A 68 5.79 -4.62 15.33
C ALA A 68 4.52 -3.78 15.14
N ARG A 69 3.39 -4.20 15.75
CA ARG A 69 2.13 -3.42 15.70
C ARG A 69 2.31 -2.00 16.23
N ALA A 70 2.95 -1.84 17.40
CA ALA A 70 3.17 -0.54 18.00
C ALA A 70 4.06 0.37 17.13
N HIS A 71 5.02 -0.20 16.38
CA HIS A 71 5.81 0.56 15.41
C HIS A 71 4.94 1.09 14.26
N LEU A 72 4.08 0.23 13.70
CA LEU A 72 3.15 0.61 12.64
C LEU A 72 2.13 1.65 13.14
N ASP A 73 1.54 1.44 14.31
CA ASP A 73 0.59 2.36 14.95
C ASP A 73 1.20 3.76 15.11
N ARG A 74 2.38 3.86 15.73
CA ARG A 74 3.07 5.17 15.88
C ARG A 74 3.32 5.85 14.55
N THR A 75 3.63 5.08 13.51
CA THR A 75 3.92 5.62 12.18
C THR A 75 2.64 6.14 11.54
N VAL A 76 1.59 5.33 11.47
CA VAL A 76 0.33 5.69 10.83
C VAL A 76 -0.40 6.78 11.60
N ASP A 77 -0.49 6.68 12.93
CA ASP A 77 -1.16 7.67 13.77
C ASP A 77 -0.50 9.06 13.62
N ARG A 78 0.83 9.12 13.49
CA ARG A 78 1.54 10.37 13.21
C ARG A 78 1.23 10.89 11.80
N LEU A 79 1.31 10.04 10.78
CA LEU A 79 1.08 10.46 9.39
C LEU A 79 -0.36 10.98 9.19
N VAL A 80 -1.33 10.27 9.73
CA VAL A 80 -2.75 10.57 9.52
C VAL A 80 -3.23 11.63 10.51
N GLY A 81 -3.00 11.44 11.81
CA GLY A 81 -3.48 12.31 12.87
C GLY A 81 -2.73 13.64 12.97
N GLU A 82 -1.39 13.62 12.92
CA GLU A 82 -0.61 14.85 13.06
C GLU A 82 -0.37 15.55 11.72
N TRP A 83 -0.10 14.79 10.65
CA TRP A 83 0.33 15.37 9.37
C TRP A 83 -0.80 15.53 8.36
N GLY A 84 -1.99 15.02 8.69
CA GLY A 84 -3.22 15.18 7.89
C GLY A 84 -3.18 14.42 6.57
N VAL A 85 -2.48 13.28 6.50
CA VAL A 85 -2.53 12.36 5.37
C VAL A 85 -3.89 11.67 5.35
N GLY A 86 -4.64 11.82 4.26
CA GLY A 86 -6.00 11.26 4.12
C GLY A 86 -6.08 10.03 3.22
N TYR A 87 -4.97 9.64 2.58
CA TYR A 87 -4.89 8.48 1.71
C TYR A 87 -3.57 7.72 1.94
N LEU A 88 -3.64 6.41 2.11
CA LEU A 88 -2.46 5.54 2.18
C LEU A 88 -2.56 4.42 1.15
N LYS A 89 -1.55 4.30 0.28
CA LYS A 89 -1.34 3.10 -0.54
C LYS A 89 -0.39 2.18 0.21
N LEU A 90 -0.89 1.05 0.67
CA LEU A 90 -0.14 0.07 1.48
C LEU A 90 0.26 -1.10 0.59
N ASP A 91 1.54 -1.14 0.27
CA ASP A 91 2.13 -2.11 -0.63
C ASP A 91 2.76 -3.29 0.12
N TYR A 92 2.97 -4.38 -0.60
CA TYR A 92 3.59 -5.60 -0.11
C TYR A 92 4.31 -6.29 -1.27
N ASN A 93 5.60 -6.00 -1.42
CA ASN A 93 6.41 -6.38 -2.58
C ASN A 93 7.41 -7.49 -2.27
N ILE A 94 7.10 -8.33 -1.27
CA ILE A 94 7.91 -9.50 -0.94
C ILE A 94 7.12 -10.78 -1.20
N THR A 95 7.78 -11.80 -1.75
CA THR A 95 7.24 -13.17 -1.83
C THR A 95 7.92 -14.05 -0.80
N THR A 96 7.15 -14.65 0.09
CA THR A 96 7.68 -15.39 1.23
C THR A 96 6.85 -16.62 1.58
N SER A 97 7.49 -17.56 2.25
CA SER A 97 6.85 -18.68 2.95
C SER A 97 7.57 -18.91 4.27
N ALA A 98 6.84 -18.87 5.37
CA ALA A 98 7.37 -19.12 6.70
C ALA A 98 6.27 -19.64 7.64
N PRO A 99 6.64 -20.39 8.69
CA PRO A 99 5.74 -20.61 9.82
C PRO A 99 5.19 -19.28 10.34
N GLY A 100 3.91 -19.23 10.70
CA GLY A 100 3.27 -18.02 11.23
C GLY A 100 2.78 -17.01 10.18
N LEU A 101 3.07 -17.19 8.88
CA LEU A 101 2.62 -16.25 7.83
C LEU A 101 1.09 -16.05 7.83
N LEU A 102 0.31 -17.13 8.03
CA LEU A 102 -1.15 -17.03 8.10
C LEU A 102 -1.62 -16.19 9.30
N ASP A 103 -1.00 -16.35 10.46
CA ASP A 103 -1.36 -15.60 11.66
C ASP A 103 -0.90 -14.15 11.55
N HIS A 104 0.25 -13.89 10.91
CA HIS A 104 0.66 -12.56 10.49
C HIS A 104 -0.39 -11.92 9.57
N THR A 105 -0.88 -12.61 8.52
CA THR A 105 -1.90 -12.06 7.62
C THR A 105 -3.21 -11.73 8.35
N ARG A 106 -3.65 -12.57 9.29
CA ARG A 106 -4.81 -12.27 10.15
C ARG A 106 -4.55 -11.06 11.05
N ALA A 107 -3.34 -10.97 11.61
CA ALA A 107 -2.92 -9.84 12.42
C ALA A 107 -2.85 -8.53 11.62
N TRP A 108 -2.39 -8.58 10.36
CA TRP A 108 -2.39 -7.47 9.42
C TRP A 108 -3.81 -6.92 9.20
N LEU A 109 -4.77 -7.79 8.86
CA LEU A 109 -6.16 -7.38 8.64
C LEU A 109 -6.79 -6.80 9.91
N SER A 110 -6.54 -7.42 11.07
CA SER A 110 -7.00 -6.91 12.36
C SER A 110 -6.39 -5.55 12.69
N TRP A 111 -5.10 -5.36 12.42
CA TRP A 111 -4.41 -4.09 12.60
C TRP A 111 -4.98 -3.01 11.67
N LEU A 112 -5.18 -3.33 10.40
CA LEU A 112 -5.71 -2.40 9.41
C LEU A 112 -7.13 -1.95 9.77
N SER A 113 -8.00 -2.88 10.20
CA SER A 113 -9.33 -2.55 10.70
C SER A 113 -9.25 -1.58 11.89
N ALA A 114 -8.36 -1.85 12.86
CA ALA A 114 -8.19 -0.98 14.02
C ALA A 114 -7.64 0.41 13.67
N VAL A 115 -6.81 0.52 12.62
CA VAL A 115 -6.37 1.81 12.09
C VAL A 115 -7.54 2.60 11.52
N LEU A 116 -8.40 1.96 10.72
CA LEU A 116 -9.57 2.59 10.13
C LEU A 116 -10.60 3.01 11.18
N ASP A 117 -10.72 2.26 12.28
CA ASP A 117 -11.55 2.67 13.43
C ASP A 117 -11.02 3.94 14.11
N ARG A 118 -9.69 4.05 14.27
CA ARG A 118 -9.04 5.25 14.84
C ARG A 118 -9.06 6.45 13.90
N HIS A 119 -9.00 6.20 12.59
CA HIS A 119 -8.93 7.22 11.54
C HIS A 119 -10.02 7.03 10.49
N PRO A 120 -11.31 7.26 10.82
CA PRO A 120 -12.42 6.95 9.93
C PRO A 120 -12.47 7.77 8.62
N GLY A 121 -11.71 8.86 8.56
CA GLY A 121 -11.55 9.67 7.33
C GLY A 121 -10.43 9.20 6.40
N LEU A 122 -9.64 8.20 6.80
CA LEU A 122 -8.54 7.67 6.01
C LEU A 122 -9.06 6.72 4.93
N VAL A 123 -8.60 6.91 3.69
CA VAL A 123 -8.77 5.95 2.60
C VAL A 123 -7.51 5.09 2.49
N VAL A 124 -7.66 3.76 2.49
CA VAL A 124 -6.56 2.82 2.27
C VAL A 124 -6.73 2.09 0.93
N GLU A 125 -5.69 2.14 0.12
CA GLU A 125 -5.52 1.30 -1.07
C GLU A 125 -4.59 0.12 -0.74
N ASN A 126 -5.12 -1.09 -0.81
CA ASN A 126 -4.31 -2.30 -0.74
C ASN A 126 -3.58 -2.53 -2.06
N CYS A 127 -2.28 -2.81 -1.96
CA CYS A 127 -1.39 -3.06 -3.08
C CYS A 127 -0.45 -4.21 -2.73
N GLY A 128 -0.11 -5.01 -3.75
CA GLY A 128 1.03 -5.92 -3.71
C GLY A 128 1.53 -6.04 -5.13
N SER A 129 2.52 -5.23 -5.50
CA SER A 129 2.95 -5.05 -6.90
C SER A 129 1.75 -4.92 -7.86
N GLY A 130 0.83 -4.01 -7.53
CA GLY A 130 -0.52 -3.97 -8.08
C GLY A 130 -1.44 -4.98 -7.40
N GLY A 131 -1.90 -6.00 -8.16
CA GLY A 131 -2.97 -6.91 -7.75
C GLY A 131 -2.53 -8.25 -7.15
N LEU A 132 -1.25 -8.44 -6.79
CA LEU A 132 -0.77 -9.76 -6.30
C LEU A 132 -1.25 -10.10 -4.88
N ARG A 133 -1.86 -9.14 -4.18
CA ARG A 133 -2.58 -9.34 -2.90
C ARG A 133 -4.05 -8.95 -3.01
N MET A 134 -4.70 -9.29 -4.12
CA MET A 134 -6.14 -9.09 -4.30
C MET A 134 -6.89 -10.35 -3.86
N ASP A 135 -7.37 -10.35 -2.62
CA ASP A 135 -8.15 -11.44 -2.04
C ASP A 135 -9.38 -10.90 -1.28
N GLY A 136 -10.37 -11.76 -1.05
CA GLY A 136 -11.63 -11.36 -0.43
C GLY A 136 -11.49 -10.86 1.01
N ALA A 137 -10.49 -11.31 1.76
CA ALA A 137 -10.28 -10.85 3.13
C ALA A 137 -9.66 -9.45 3.16
N SER A 138 -8.71 -9.17 2.26
CA SER A 138 -8.16 -7.82 2.06
C SER A 138 -9.24 -6.84 1.58
N LEU A 139 -10.07 -7.25 0.61
CA LEU A 139 -11.19 -6.43 0.08
C LEU A 139 -12.30 -6.16 1.10
N ALA A 140 -12.46 -7.01 2.12
CA ALA A 140 -13.41 -6.80 3.20
C ALA A 140 -12.98 -5.69 4.18
N VAL A 141 -11.71 -5.27 4.14
CA VAL A 141 -11.15 -4.26 5.05
C VAL A 141 -10.71 -3.00 4.31
N ALA A 142 -9.94 -3.13 3.22
CA ALA A 142 -9.44 -1.99 2.46
C ALA A 142 -10.53 -1.39 1.56
N GLN A 143 -10.60 -0.06 1.49
CA GLN A 143 -11.60 0.62 0.67
C GLN A 143 -11.26 0.59 -0.82
N LEU A 144 -9.97 0.54 -1.16
CA LEU A 144 -9.48 0.50 -2.53
C LEU A 144 -8.47 -0.65 -2.72
N GLN A 145 -8.33 -1.11 -3.96
CA GLN A 145 -7.41 -2.16 -4.37
C GLN A 145 -6.70 -1.77 -5.66
N SER A 146 -5.37 -1.69 -5.66
CA SER A 146 -4.60 -1.56 -6.90
C SER A 146 -4.84 -2.76 -7.80
N THR A 147 -5.15 -2.53 -9.07
CA THR A 147 -5.44 -3.62 -10.02
C THR A 147 -4.18 -4.21 -10.66
N SER A 148 -3.20 -3.38 -11.07
CA SER A 148 -1.94 -3.83 -11.66
C SER A 148 -0.91 -2.70 -11.70
N ASP A 149 0.37 -3.06 -11.72
CA ASP A 149 1.48 -2.15 -12.04
C ASP A 149 1.75 -2.04 -13.55
N GLN A 150 0.96 -2.71 -14.41
CA GLN A 150 1.14 -2.64 -15.86
C GLN A 150 0.86 -1.23 -16.40
N GLN A 151 1.88 -0.57 -16.95
CA GLN A 151 1.81 0.80 -17.44
C GLN A 151 1.64 0.90 -18.97
N ASP A 152 1.89 -0.19 -19.70
CA ASP A 152 1.75 -0.21 -21.15
C ASP A 152 0.28 -0.01 -21.54
N PRO A 153 -0.05 1.06 -22.28
CA PRO A 153 -1.42 1.42 -22.60
C PRO A 153 -2.13 0.35 -23.43
N LEU A 154 -1.41 -0.50 -24.17
CA LEU A 154 -1.98 -1.59 -24.95
C LEU A 154 -2.17 -2.89 -24.15
N ARG A 155 -1.46 -3.04 -23.02
CA ARG A 155 -1.51 -4.25 -22.18
C ARG A 155 -2.40 -4.12 -20.96
N TYR A 156 -2.59 -2.90 -20.47
CA TYR A 156 -3.43 -2.66 -19.30
C TYR A 156 -4.95 -2.81 -19.54
N PRO A 157 -5.53 -2.43 -20.70
CA PRO A 157 -6.98 -2.48 -20.90
C PRO A 157 -7.61 -3.87 -20.70
N PRO A 158 -7.01 -4.99 -21.17
CA PRO A 158 -7.54 -6.32 -20.85
C PRO A 158 -7.56 -6.63 -19.35
N ILE A 159 -6.57 -6.14 -18.58
CA ILE A 159 -6.52 -6.31 -17.14
C ILE A 159 -7.61 -5.48 -16.47
N ALA A 160 -7.72 -4.19 -16.83
CA ALA A 160 -8.74 -3.29 -16.30
C ALA A 160 -10.17 -3.78 -16.60
N ALA A 161 -10.40 -4.30 -17.81
CA ALA A 161 -11.69 -4.87 -18.21
C ALA A 161 -12.03 -6.18 -17.47
N ALA A 162 -11.03 -6.97 -17.08
CA ALA A 162 -11.22 -8.21 -16.32
C ALA A 162 -11.30 -7.97 -14.80
N ALA A 163 -10.76 -6.86 -14.28
CA ALA A 163 -10.72 -6.57 -12.85
C ALA A 163 -12.09 -6.68 -12.13
N PRO A 164 -13.23 -6.27 -12.74
CA PRO A 164 -14.56 -6.46 -12.14
C PRO A 164 -14.96 -7.90 -11.82
N THR A 165 -14.25 -8.90 -12.36
CA THR A 165 -14.46 -10.32 -12.01
C THR A 165 -13.89 -10.71 -10.64
N ALA A 166 -12.98 -9.89 -10.09
CA ALA A 166 -12.27 -10.15 -8.83
C ALA A 166 -12.46 -9.06 -7.77
N VAL A 167 -12.72 -7.82 -8.19
CA VAL A 167 -12.91 -6.67 -7.30
C VAL A 167 -14.10 -5.82 -7.76
N PRO A 168 -14.97 -5.34 -6.85
CA PRO A 168 -16.03 -4.41 -7.23
C PRO A 168 -15.46 -3.15 -7.93
N PRO A 169 -16.09 -2.65 -9.01
CA PRO A 169 -15.61 -1.46 -9.72
C PRO A 169 -15.36 -0.24 -8.82
N GLU A 170 -16.16 -0.06 -7.76
CA GLU A 170 -16.03 1.01 -6.78
C GLU A 170 -14.82 0.88 -5.83
N GLN A 171 -14.22 -0.32 -5.72
CA GLN A 171 -12.99 -0.57 -4.97
C GLN A 171 -11.77 -0.70 -5.89
N GLY A 172 -11.94 -1.14 -7.14
CA GLY A 172 -10.85 -1.38 -8.08
C GLY A 172 -10.18 -0.08 -8.55
N ALA A 173 -9.02 0.25 -7.99
CA ALA A 173 -8.18 1.36 -8.41
C ALA A 173 -7.44 1.04 -9.71
N VAL A 174 -7.77 1.79 -10.77
CA VAL A 174 -7.17 1.64 -12.10
C VAL A 174 -6.30 2.87 -12.36
N TRP A 175 -4.98 2.66 -12.39
CA TRP A 175 -3.99 3.72 -12.54
C TRP A 175 -3.70 3.97 -14.02
N ALA A 176 -4.07 5.13 -14.53
CA ALA A 176 -3.68 5.58 -15.86
C ALA A 176 -2.28 6.21 -15.82
N TYR A 177 -1.43 5.83 -16.78
CA TYR A 177 -0.02 6.26 -16.86
C TYR A 177 0.29 7.01 -18.18
N PRO A 178 -0.36 8.15 -18.47
CA PRO A 178 -0.02 8.94 -19.65
C PRO A 178 1.45 9.39 -19.59
N GLN A 179 2.19 9.23 -20.69
CA GLN A 179 3.60 9.57 -20.74
C GLN A 179 3.83 10.92 -21.44
N PRO A 180 4.92 11.65 -21.12
CA PRO A 180 5.21 12.95 -21.74
C PRO A 180 5.31 12.93 -23.28
N GLY A 181 5.62 11.77 -23.87
CA GLY A 181 5.73 11.58 -25.32
C GLY A 181 4.46 11.09 -26.01
N PHE A 182 3.37 10.83 -25.27
CA PHE A 182 2.12 10.36 -25.87
C PHE A 182 1.41 11.49 -26.61
N THR A 183 0.80 11.13 -27.74
CA THR A 183 -0.16 11.95 -28.47
C THR A 183 -1.45 12.12 -27.67
N ASP A 184 -2.27 13.11 -28.04
CA ASP A 184 -3.59 13.33 -27.42
C ASP A 184 -4.48 12.07 -27.50
N GLU A 185 -4.38 11.30 -28.59
CA GLU A 185 -5.13 10.05 -28.77
C GLU A 185 -4.63 8.94 -27.83
N GLU A 186 -3.32 8.81 -27.65
CA GLU A 186 -2.73 7.85 -26.70
C GLU A 186 -3.06 8.23 -25.25
N ILE A 187 -3.07 9.51 -24.92
CA ILE A 187 -3.51 10.01 -23.60
C ILE A 187 -4.98 9.69 -23.39
N ALA A 188 -5.84 10.01 -24.37
CA ALA A 188 -7.28 9.73 -24.29
C ALA A 188 -7.56 8.22 -24.15
N PHE A 189 -6.84 7.38 -24.90
CA PHE A 189 -6.94 5.93 -24.81
C PHE A 189 -6.52 5.41 -23.42
N THR A 190 -5.38 5.91 -22.90
CA THR A 190 -4.86 5.54 -21.58
C THR A 190 -5.85 5.91 -20.47
N LEU A 191 -6.35 7.14 -20.47
CA LEU A 191 -7.34 7.61 -19.48
C LEU A 191 -8.68 6.86 -19.62
N GLY A 192 -9.12 6.60 -20.85
CA GLY A 192 -10.34 5.86 -21.13
C GLY A 192 -10.32 4.44 -20.56
N SER A 193 -9.15 3.78 -20.57
CA SER A 193 -8.99 2.43 -20.01
C SER A 193 -9.24 2.36 -18.49
N ALA A 194 -9.08 3.48 -17.77
CA ALA A 194 -9.28 3.55 -16.32
C ALA A 194 -10.75 3.73 -15.89
N LEU A 195 -11.65 4.09 -16.81
CA LEU A 195 -13.03 4.47 -16.50
C LEU A 195 -13.90 3.31 -16.00
N LEU A 196 -13.47 2.06 -16.17
CA LEU A 196 -14.20 0.87 -15.69
C LEU A 196 -14.06 0.65 -14.17
N GLY A 197 -13.21 1.41 -13.49
CA GLY A 197 -13.05 1.36 -12.03
C GLY A 197 -12.87 2.74 -11.42
N ARG A 198 -12.22 2.79 -10.26
CA ARG A 198 -11.77 4.04 -9.62
C ARG A 198 -10.55 4.57 -10.36
N VAL A 199 -10.76 5.61 -11.15
CA VAL A 199 -9.71 6.29 -11.91
C VAL A 199 -8.64 6.84 -10.96
N HIS A 200 -7.41 6.42 -11.16
CA HIS A 200 -6.21 7.00 -10.58
C HIS A 200 -5.29 7.50 -11.69
N LEU A 201 -4.50 8.53 -11.41
CA LEU A 201 -3.57 9.12 -12.36
C LEU A 201 -2.16 9.08 -11.75
N SER A 202 -1.19 8.58 -12.51
CA SER A 202 0.23 8.60 -12.16
C SER A 202 1.03 9.56 -13.02
#